data_AF-A0A2A2QM78-F1
#
_entry.id   AF-A0A2A2QM78-F1
#
_cell.length_a   1.000
_cell.length_b   1.000
_cell.length_c   1.000
_cell.angle_alpha   90.00
_cell.angle_beta   90.00
_cell.angle_gamma   90.00
#
_symmetry.space_group_name_H-M   'P 1'
#
loop_
_entity.id
_entity.type
_entity.pdbx_description
1 polymer ?
#
loop_
_entity_poly.entity_id
_entity_poly.type
_entity_poly.pdbx_seq_one_letter_code
_entity_poly.pdbx_strand_id
1 'polypeptide(L)'
;MIAQNDDWNPADAAEMGRLGIFAFANGSKDAAILTTLAPGSYTAHVSDLSGTGTGVALAEIYDASVNPTADYQRLVSIASRGTVTVGDGALIGGFVVVGNSPKTLLIRGIGPTLTSFGLVGALADPVLTIYDGGEALATNAGWANSAAIATAATQAGAFALTAGSRDAALLVTLKPGSYTAQVKAAQVTSSGVALIEIYEVP
;
A
#
# COMPACT_ATOMS: atom_id res chain seq x y z
N MET A 1 -15.62 14.26 0.83
CA MET A 1 -14.82 14.35 -0.41
C MET A 1 -13.97 15.61 -0.32
N ILE A 2 -12.66 15.51 -0.51
CA ILE A 2 -11.70 16.62 -0.31
C ILE A 2 -11.21 17.17 -1.66
N ALA A 3 -10.95 16.27 -2.62
CA ALA A 3 -10.59 16.60 -3.99
C ALA A 3 -10.98 15.43 -4.91
N GLN A 4 -11.12 15.71 -6.20
CA GLN A 4 -11.33 14.73 -7.27
C GLN A 4 -10.71 15.28 -8.55
N ASN A 5 -10.12 14.42 -9.37
CA ASN A 5 -9.61 14.77 -10.68
C ASN A 5 -9.62 13.53 -11.60
N ASP A 6 -9.85 13.73 -12.89
CA ASP A 6 -9.89 12.71 -13.94
C ASP A 6 -8.93 13.02 -15.11
N ASP A 7 -8.13 14.07 -14.99
CA ASP A 7 -6.99 14.43 -15.85
C ASP A 7 -5.84 14.96 -14.95
N TRP A 8 -4.70 15.38 -15.49
CA TRP A 8 -3.64 16.02 -14.70
C TRP A 8 -3.47 17.49 -15.13
N ASN A 9 -3.01 18.35 -14.22
CA ASN A 9 -2.78 19.76 -14.51
C ASN A 9 -1.32 20.00 -14.94
N PRO A 10 -1.05 20.48 -16.17
CA PRO A 10 0.31 20.81 -16.62
C PRO A 10 1.05 21.81 -15.72
N ALA A 11 0.34 22.63 -14.94
CA ALA A 11 0.97 23.53 -13.97
C ALA A 11 1.70 22.79 -12.83
N ASP A 12 1.33 21.54 -12.54
CA ASP A 12 1.95 20.72 -11.49
C ASP A 12 3.29 20.09 -11.95
N ALA A 13 3.63 20.20 -13.24
CA ALA A 13 4.84 19.58 -13.82
C ALA A 13 6.14 20.00 -13.12
N ALA A 14 6.22 21.23 -12.62
CA ALA A 14 7.40 21.71 -11.87
C ALA A 14 7.55 20.98 -10.53
N GLU A 15 6.44 20.77 -9.81
CA GLU A 15 6.43 20.06 -8.53
C GLU A 15 6.66 18.56 -8.72
N MET A 16 6.07 17.99 -9.76
CA MET A 16 6.37 16.62 -10.21
C MET A 16 7.88 16.43 -10.44
N GLY A 17 8.50 17.33 -11.19
CA GLY A 17 9.96 17.32 -11.39
C GLY A 17 10.75 17.43 -10.08
N ARG A 18 10.31 18.25 -9.13
CA ARG A 18 10.94 18.38 -7.80
C ARG A 18 10.90 17.07 -7.00
N LEU A 19 9.80 16.32 -7.13
CA LEU A 19 9.60 15.02 -6.49
C LEU A 19 10.31 13.86 -7.21
N GLY A 20 10.95 14.13 -8.36
CA GLY A 20 11.59 13.10 -9.17
C GLY A 20 10.61 12.23 -9.94
N ILE A 21 9.35 12.65 -10.05
CA ILE A 21 8.32 11.97 -10.85
C ILE A 21 8.24 12.61 -12.24
N PHE A 22 8.00 11.78 -13.25
CA PHE A 22 7.82 12.28 -14.62
C PHE A 22 6.46 12.98 -14.73
N ALA A 23 6.41 14.11 -15.43
CA ALA A 23 5.14 14.70 -15.81
C ALA A 23 4.42 13.76 -16.80
N PHE A 24 3.10 13.63 -16.66
CA PHE A 24 2.31 12.86 -17.61
C PHE A 24 2.34 13.51 -19.00
N ALA A 25 2.01 12.74 -20.04
CA ALA A 25 1.94 13.28 -21.38
C ALA A 25 0.80 14.31 -21.49
N ASN A 26 1.02 15.38 -22.27
CA ASN A 26 -0.04 16.36 -22.53
C ASN A 26 -1.22 15.68 -23.25
N GLY A 27 -2.43 15.82 -22.70
CA GLY A 27 -3.63 15.13 -23.18
C GLY A 27 -3.80 13.69 -22.69
N SER A 28 -2.94 13.19 -21.78
CA SER A 28 -3.15 11.92 -21.09
C SER A 28 -4.39 11.97 -20.18
N LYS A 29 -5.00 10.80 -19.95
CA LYS A 29 -6.10 10.57 -19.01
C LYS A 29 -5.64 10.12 -17.62
N ASP A 30 -4.33 10.22 -17.36
CA ASP A 30 -3.79 10.06 -16.02
C ASP A 30 -4.28 11.20 -15.12
N ALA A 31 -4.66 10.86 -13.89
CA ALA A 31 -5.15 11.81 -12.91
C ALA A 31 -4.08 12.13 -11.87
N ALA A 32 -3.95 13.41 -11.52
CA ALA A 32 -3.06 13.87 -10.44
C ALA A 32 -3.77 14.88 -9.54
N ILE A 33 -3.48 14.85 -8.24
CA ILE A 33 -3.98 15.84 -7.29
C ILE A 33 -2.80 16.30 -6.45
N LEU A 34 -2.42 17.58 -6.59
CA LEU A 34 -1.53 18.27 -5.66
C LEU A 34 -2.38 19.02 -4.63
N THR A 35 -2.25 18.65 -3.35
CA THR A 35 -3.04 19.27 -2.28
C THR A 35 -2.31 19.25 -0.94
N THR A 36 -2.71 20.16 -0.04
CA THR A 36 -2.23 20.20 1.34
C THR A 36 -3.28 19.58 2.26
N LEU A 37 -2.89 18.58 3.04
CA LEU A 37 -3.75 17.90 4.00
C LEU A 37 -3.30 18.22 5.43
N ALA A 38 -4.27 18.38 6.33
CA ALA A 38 -3.99 18.36 7.76
C ALA A 38 -3.52 16.94 8.18
N PRO A 39 -2.82 16.77 9.31
CA PRO A 39 -2.49 15.43 9.80
C PRO A 39 -3.75 14.57 10.01
N GLY A 40 -3.76 13.36 9.46
CA GLY A 40 -4.90 12.46 9.58
C GLY A 40 -4.85 11.28 8.60
N SER A 41 -5.87 10.43 8.66
CA SER A 41 -6.05 9.30 7.74
C SER A 41 -6.90 9.72 6.55
N TYR A 42 -6.44 9.39 5.35
CA TYR A 42 -7.12 9.70 4.10
C TYR A 42 -7.22 8.45 3.23
N THR A 43 -8.28 8.38 2.43
CA THR A 43 -8.48 7.34 1.42
C THR A 43 -8.59 7.98 0.05
N ALA A 44 -7.80 7.50 -0.91
CA ALA A 44 -7.95 7.83 -2.31
C ALA A 44 -8.65 6.67 -3.03
N HIS A 45 -9.58 6.99 -3.91
CA HIS A 45 -10.25 6.01 -4.75
C HIS A 45 -9.86 6.26 -6.21
N VAL A 46 -9.37 5.20 -6.87
CA VAL A 46 -9.16 5.20 -8.32
C VAL A 46 -10.27 4.35 -8.93
N SER A 47 -10.99 4.92 -9.88
CA SER A 47 -12.09 4.26 -10.57
C SER A 47 -12.11 4.69 -12.03
N ASP A 48 -12.54 3.80 -12.90
CA ASP A 48 -12.87 4.17 -14.27
C ASP A 48 -14.04 5.17 -14.30
N LEU A 49 -13.93 6.21 -15.12
CA LEU A 49 -14.91 7.30 -15.22
C LEU A 49 -16.28 6.81 -15.71
N SER A 50 -16.32 5.78 -16.56
CA SER A 50 -17.60 5.21 -17.03
C SER A 50 -18.30 4.35 -15.98
N GLY A 51 -17.59 3.97 -14.92
CA GLY A 51 -18.04 3.04 -13.88
C GLY A 51 -18.14 1.58 -14.34
N THR A 52 -17.80 1.27 -15.59
CA THR A 52 -17.88 -0.08 -16.17
C THR A 52 -16.59 -0.55 -16.82
N GLY A 53 -15.62 0.34 -17.02
CA GLY A 53 -14.31 0.00 -17.54
C GLY A 53 -13.54 -0.88 -16.57
N THR A 54 -12.74 -1.79 -17.12
CA THR A 54 -11.83 -2.65 -16.39
C THR A 54 -10.40 -2.39 -16.84
N GLY A 55 -9.44 -2.60 -15.94
CA GLY A 55 -8.04 -2.37 -16.24
C GLY A 55 -7.17 -2.49 -15.00
N VAL A 56 -5.88 -2.28 -15.20
CA VAL A 56 -4.89 -2.15 -14.13
C VAL A 56 -4.56 -0.66 -14.01
N ALA A 57 -4.68 -0.11 -12.82
CA ALA A 57 -4.27 1.24 -12.50
C ALA A 57 -3.12 1.21 -11.49
N LEU A 58 -2.16 2.12 -11.66
CA LEU A 58 -1.17 2.43 -10.65
C LEU A 58 -1.64 3.66 -9.89
N ALA A 59 -1.56 3.61 -8.56
CA ALA A 59 -1.81 4.75 -7.69
C ALA A 59 -0.54 5.03 -6.89
N GLU A 60 -0.10 6.28 -6.91
CA GLU A 60 1.09 6.71 -6.22
C GLU A 60 0.75 7.90 -5.33
N ILE A 61 1.43 7.99 -4.19
CA ILE A 61 1.30 9.11 -3.26
C ILE A 61 2.69 9.56 -2.84
N TYR A 62 2.92 10.86 -2.92
CA TYR A 62 4.19 11.49 -2.64
C TYR A 62 3.99 12.58 -1.59
N ASP A 63 4.94 12.67 -0.66
CA ASP A 63 4.98 13.79 0.26
C ASP A 63 5.65 14.99 -0.42
N ALA A 64 4.82 15.98 -0.78
CA ALA A 64 5.24 17.22 -1.44
C ALA A 64 5.80 18.28 -0.47
N SER A 65 6.06 17.96 0.80
CA SER A 65 6.64 18.92 1.73
C SER A 65 8.08 19.31 1.34
N VAL A 66 8.40 20.59 1.56
CA VAL A 66 9.75 21.15 1.31
C VAL A 66 10.74 20.83 2.43
N ASN A 67 10.27 20.30 3.56
CA ASN A 67 11.09 19.81 4.66
C ASN A 67 10.66 18.38 5.04
N PRO A 68 11.00 17.37 4.20
CA PRO A 68 10.64 15.96 4.44
C PRO A 68 11.32 15.36 5.69
N THR A 69 12.24 16.11 6.32
CA THR A 69 12.92 15.74 7.56
C THR A 69 12.32 16.38 8.81
N ALA A 70 11.27 17.20 8.69
CA ALA A 70 10.52 17.64 9.86
C ALA A 70 9.80 16.41 10.44
N ASP A 71 10.16 16.02 11.67
CA ASP A 71 9.83 14.74 12.34
C ASP A 71 8.34 14.32 12.34
N TYR A 72 7.44 15.20 11.91
CA TYR A 72 5.99 15.06 12.01
C TYR A 72 5.22 15.23 10.68
N GLN A 73 5.91 15.38 9.54
CA GLN A 73 5.28 15.52 8.21
C GLN A 73 5.82 14.43 7.27
N ARG A 74 5.30 13.21 7.43
CA ARG A 74 5.65 12.07 6.57
C ARG A 74 4.54 11.05 6.50
N LEU A 75 4.49 10.33 5.38
CA LEU A 75 3.64 9.15 5.23
C LEU A 75 4.18 8.03 6.12
N VAL A 76 3.48 7.75 7.22
CA VAL A 76 3.83 6.69 8.17
C VAL A 76 3.12 5.38 7.90
N SER A 77 2.07 5.42 7.07
CA SER A 77 1.33 4.24 6.66
C SER A 77 0.76 4.42 5.26
N ILE A 78 0.84 3.37 4.44
CA ILE A 78 0.12 3.27 3.17
C ILE A 78 -0.63 1.96 3.13
N ALA A 79 -1.84 2.00 2.59
CA ALA A 79 -2.68 0.84 2.39
C ALA A 79 -3.34 0.92 1.03
N SER A 80 -3.44 -0.22 0.34
CA SER A 80 -4.22 -0.34 -0.88
C SER A 80 -5.09 -1.58 -0.81
N ARG A 81 -6.33 -1.44 -1.28
CA ARG A 81 -7.31 -2.54 -1.36
C ARG A 81 -7.57 -2.82 -2.83
N GLY A 82 -7.43 -4.08 -3.23
CA GLY A 82 -7.66 -4.49 -4.60
C GLY A 82 -7.98 -5.96 -4.72
N THR A 83 -8.41 -6.36 -5.91
CA THR A 83 -8.69 -7.77 -6.22
C THR A 83 -7.41 -8.46 -6.65
N VAL A 84 -7.02 -9.51 -5.92
CA VAL A 84 -6.04 -10.48 -6.39
C VAL A 84 -6.74 -11.42 -7.35
N THR A 85 -6.26 -11.48 -8.60
CA THR A 85 -6.82 -12.36 -9.63
C THR A 85 -6.13 -13.73 -9.62
N VAL A 86 -6.71 -14.69 -10.33
CA VAL A 86 -6.10 -16.01 -10.55
C VAL A 86 -4.76 -15.91 -11.30
N GLY A 87 -3.99 -16.99 -11.28
CA GLY A 87 -2.69 -17.09 -11.93
C GLY A 87 -1.64 -16.20 -11.25
N ASP A 88 -1.10 -15.25 -12.00
CA ASP A 88 -0.07 -14.33 -11.51
C ASP A 88 -0.61 -13.01 -10.95
N GLY A 89 -1.92 -12.92 -10.74
CA GLY A 89 -2.54 -11.79 -10.06
C GLY A 89 -1.89 -11.53 -8.70
N ALA A 90 -1.50 -10.27 -8.48
CA ALA A 90 -0.91 -9.82 -7.22
C ALA A 90 -1.40 -8.40 -6.91
N LEU A 91 -1.65 -8.14 -5.64
CA LEU A 91 -1.74 -6.78 -5.13
C LEU A 91 -0.34 -6.33 -4.72
N ILE A 92 0.13 -5.22 -5.28
CA ILE A 92 1.52 -4.76 -5.13
C ILE A 92 1.52 -3.41 -4.40
N GLY A 93 2.27 -3.34 -3.31
CA GLY A 93 2.58 -2.10 -2.59
C GLY A 93 4.07 -1.80 -2.71
N GLY A 94 4.42 -0.86 -3.58
CA GLY A 94 5.77 -0.31 -3.66
C GLY A 94 6.00 0.73 -2.56
N PHE A 95 7.19 0.74 -1.97
CA PHE A 95 7.55 1.74 -0.96
C PHE A 95 9.06 2.00 -0.95
N VAL A 96 9.43 3.17 -0.46
CA VAL A 96 10.83 3.59 -0.33
C VAL A 96 11.13 3.89 1.13
N VAL A 97 12.17 3.25 1.65
CA VAL A 97 12.74 3.57 2.97
C VAL A 97 13.80 4.64 2.75
N VAL A 98 13.56 5.83 3.27
CA VAL A 98 14.49 6.98 3.18
C VAL A 98 15.21 7.23 4.51
N GLY A 99 16.26 8.05 4.46
CA GLY A 99 17.07 8.43 5.62
C GLY A 99 18.38 7.62 5.70
N ASN A 100 19.06 7.73 6.85
CA ASN A 100 20.41 7.17 7.03
C ASN A 100 20.44 5.93 7.94
N SER A 101 19.28 5.41 8.32
CA SER A 101 19.19 4.29 9.27
C SER A 101 18.06 3.34 8.87
N PRO A 102 18.19 2.04 9.18
CA PRO A 102 17.12 1.09 8.95
C PRO A 102 15.82 1.47 9.68
N LYS A 103 14.68 1.12 9.08
CA LYS A 103 13.35 1.31 9.66
C LYS A 103 12.70 -0.03 9.94
N THR A 104 12.03 -0.14 11.09
CA THR A 104 11.19 -1.29 11.40
C THR A 104 9.80 -1.06 10.82
N LEU A 105 9.35 -2.00 10.01
CA LEU A 105 8.08 -1.95 9.29
C LEU A 105 7.21 -3.15 9.64
N LEU A 106 5.92 -2.89 9.84
CA LEU A 106 4.88 -3.91 9.85
C LEU A 106 4.23 -3.91 8.46
N ILE A 107 4.37 -5.02 7.75
CA ILE A 107 3.79 -5.23 6.42
C ILE A 107 2.75 -6.34 6.51
N ARG A 108 1.53 -6.08 6.02
CA ARG A 108 0.39 -7.00 6.14
C ARG A 108 -0.26 -7.27 4.80
N GLY A 109 -0.65 -8.52 4.58
CA GLY A 109 -1.54 -8.96 3.52
C GLY A 109 -2.80 -9.54 4.14
N ILE A 110 -3.90 -8.81 4.05
CA ILE A 110 -5.11 -9.08 4.81
C ILE A 110 -6.23 -9.50 3.86
N GLY A 111 -6.81 -10.66 4.13
CA GLY A 111 -7.93 -11.23 3.41
C GLY A 111 -9.00 -11.66 4.41
N PRO A 112 -8.82 -12.78 5.14
CA PRO A 112 -9.85 -13.30 6.04
C PRO A 112 -10.36 -12.31 7.09
N THR A 113 -9.50 -11.46 7.68
CA THR A 113 -9.97 -10.46 8.66
C THR A 113 -10.93 -9.45 8.03
N LEU A 114 -10.86 -9.18 6.72
CA LEU A 114 -11.80 -8.24 6.07
C LEU A 114 -13.27 -8.68 6.17
N THR A 115 -13.52 -9.98 6.35
CA THR A 115 -14.89 -10.49 6.54
C THR A 115 -15.54 -10.02 7.84
N SER A 116 -14.76 -9.71 8.88
CA SER A 116 -15.28 -9.13 10.13
C SER A 116 -15.75 -7.69 9.96
N PHE A 117 -15.26 -7.02 8.91
CA PHE A 117 -15.73 -5.70 8.47
C PHE A 117 -16.89 -5.77 7.46
N GLY A 118 -17.48 -6.96 7.28
CA GLY A 118 -18.60 -7.17 6.36
C GLY A 118 -18.22 -7.29 4.89
N LEU A 119 -16.92 -7.38 4.56
CA LEU A 119 -16.49 -7.56 3.18
C LEU A 119 -16.77 -9.00 2.72
N VAL A 120 -17.60 -9.11 1.68
CA VAL A 120 -17.83 -10.38 0.97
C VAL A 120 -16.77 -10.55 -0.12
N GLY A 121 -16.33 -11.79 -0.37
CA GLY A 121 -15.35 -12.09 -1.42
C GLY A 121 -13.91 -11.73 -1.06
N ALA A 122 -13.58 -11.65 0.22
CA ALA A 122 -12.21 -11.46 0.68
C ALA A 122 -11.33 -12.66 0.29
N LEU A 123 -10.06 -12.40 -0.03
CA LEU A 123 -9.10 -13.43 -0.37
C LEU A 123 -8.91 -14.38 0.82
N ALA A 124 -9.11 -15.68 0.63
CA ALA A 124 -9.16 -16.64 1.73
C ALA A 124 -7.77 -17.01 2.29
N ASP A 125 -6.73 -16.89 1.47
CA ASP A 125 -5.39 -17.41 1.76
C ASP A 125 -4.27 -16.49 1.21
N PRO A 126 -4.18 -15.24 1.70
CA PRO A 126 -3.13 -14.32 1.26
C PRO A 126 -1.73 -14.85 1.61
N VAL A 127 -0.82 -14.75 0.65
CA VAL A 127 0.62 -14.95 0.81
C VAL A 127 1.31 -13.62 0.55
N LEU A 128 2.06 -13.14 1.54
CA LEU A 128 2.81 -11.89 1.47
C LEU A 128 4.28 -12.21 1.17
N THR A 129 4.83 -11.58 0.14
CA THR A 129 6.27 -11.60 -0.16
C THR A 129 6.82 -10.19 -0.27
N ILE A 130 7.97 -9.93 0.36
CA ILE A 130 8.73 -8.68 0.24
C ILE A 130 9.89 -8.91 -0.72
N TYR A 131 10.08 -8.00 -1.65
CA TYR A 131 11.16 -8.02 -2.64
C TYR A 131 12.06 -6.79 -2.53
N ASP A 132 13.36 -7.01 -2.78
CA ASP A 132 14.35 -5.99 -3.11
C ASP A 132 14.71 -6.14 -4.59
N GLY A 133 14.19 -5.25 -5.42
CA GLY A 133 14.16 -5.46 -6.87
C GLY A 133 13.42 -6.75 -7.23
N GLY A 134 14.13 -7.72 -7.81
CA GLY A 134 13.59 -9.03 -8.18
C GLY A 134 13.83 -10.14 -7.15
N GLU A 135 14.60 -9.88 -6.09
CA GLU A 135 14.96 -10.89 -5.09
C GLU A 135 13.94 -10.93 -3.95
N ALA A 136 13.41 -12.11 -3.64
CA ALA A 136 12.50 -12.28 -2.50
C ALA A 136 13.29 -12.26 -1.18
N LEU A 137 13.03 -11.27 -0.34
CA LEU A 137 13.66 -11.14 0.98
C LEU A 137 12.97 -11.97 2.06
N ALA A 138 11.63 -11.99 2.03
CA ALA A 138 10.83 -12.68 3.02
C ALA A 138 9.46 -13.04 2.44
N THR A 139 9.00 -14.25 2.71
CA THR A 139 7.66 -14.72 2.35
C THR A 139 6.96 -15.25 3.60
N ASN A 140 5.67 -14.96 3.74
CA ASN A 140 4.85 -15.47 4.82
C ASN A 140 3.38 -15.67 4.37
N ALA A 141 2.75 -16.73 4.86
CA ALA A 141 1.36 -17.12 4.54
C ALA A 141 0.50 -17.24 5.82
N GLY A 142 0.81 -16.41 6.81
CA GLY A 142 0.17 -16.41 8.13
C GLY A 142 0.71 -15.29 9.01
N TRP A 143 0.21 -15.19 10.23
CA TRP A 143 0.78 -14.28 11.25
C TRP A 143 0.97 -14.95 12.61
N ALA A 144 0.67 -16.26 12.68
CA ALA A 144 0.89 -17.16 13.82
C ALA A 144 0.35 -16.68 15.17
N ASN A 145 -0.63 -15.77 15.19
CA ASN A 145 -1.07 -15.08 16.41
C ASN A 145 0.09 -14.41 17.17
N SER A 146 1.09 -13.91 16.45
CA SER A 146 2.33 -13.38 17.02
C SER A 146 2.07 -12.15 17.90
N ALA A 147 2.48 -12.23 19.16
CA ALA A 147 2.39 -11.12 20.10
C ALA A 147 3.20 -9.89 19.64
N ALA A 148 4.33 -10.10 18.97
CA ALA A 148 5.14 -9.02 18.40
C ALA A 148 4.40 -8.29 17.27
N ILE A 149 3.73 -9.03 16.38
CA ILE A 149 2.89 -8.45 15.31
C ILE A 149 1.72 -7.68 15.91
N ALA A 150 1.04 -8.24 16.92
CA ALA A 150 -0.07 -7.55 17.58
C ALA A 150 0.37 -6.27 18.30
N THR A 151 1.54 -6.29 18.93
CA THR A 151 2.15 -5.11 19.58
C THR A 151 2.50 -4.04 18.55
N ALA A 152 3.19 -4.41 17.46
CA ALA A 152 3.54 -3.50 16.38
C ALA A 152 2.29 -2.90 15.71
N ALA A 153 1.23 -3.71 15.50
CA ALA A 153 -0.04 -3.23 14.97
C ALA A 153 -0.65 -2.15 15.87
N THR A 154 -0.66 -2.39 17.18
CA THR A 154 -1.16 -1.42 18.17
C THR A 154 -0.35 -0.12 18.14
N GLN A 155 0.98 -0.21 18.10
CA GLN A 155 1.88 0.95 18.04
C GLN A 155 1.70 1.77 16.76
N ALA A 156 1.44 1.09 15.63
CA ALA A 156 1.22 1.73 14.34
C ALA A 156 -0.22 2.21 14.09
N GLY A 157 -1.15 1.95 15.02
CA GLY A 157 -2.58 2.26 14.83
C GLY A 157 -3.31 1.32 13.85
N ALA A 158 -2.71 0.18 13.52
CA ALA A 158 -3.32 -0.85 12.70
C ALA A 158 -4.40 -1.62 13.48
N PHE A 159 -5.52 -1.94 12.83
CA PHE A 159 -6.57 -2.77 13.44
C PHE A 159 -6.06 -4.19 13.75
N ALA A 160 -6.65 -4.85 14.74
CA ALA A 160 -6.27 -6.21 15.13
C ALA A 160 -6.66 -7.25 14.05
N LEU A 161 -5.75 -8.18 13.76
CA LEU A 161 -6.07 -9.35 12.94
C LEU A 161 -6.90 -10.36 13.74
N THR A 162 -7.86 -11.00 13.10
CA THR A 162 -8.69 -12.04 13.71
C THR A 162 -7.82 -13.23 14.12
N ALA A 163 -7.88 -13.63 15.39
CA ALA A 163 -7.09 -14.76 15.90
C ALA A 163 -7.32 -16.04 15.06
N GLY A 164 -6.22 -16.71 14.68
CA GLY A 164 -6.24 -17.91 13.85
C GLY A 164 -6.55 -17.69 12.37
N SER A 165 -6.70 -16.44 11.92
CA SER A 165 -6.90 -16.15 10.51
C SER A 165 -5.68 -16.51 9.65
N ARG A 166 -5.93 -16.72 8.35
CA ARG A 166 -4.88 -16.92 7.35
C ARG A 166 -4.34 -15.61 6.77
N ASP A 167 -4.58 -14.47 7.42
CA ASP A 167 -3.92 -13.22 7.03
C ASP A 167 -2.39 -13.38 7.15
N ALA A 168 -1.64 -12.65 6.34
CA ALA A 168 -0.19 -12.66 6.37
C ALA A 168 0.34 -11.37 7.01
N ALA A 169 1.36 -11.47 7.86
CA ALA A 169 2.03 -10.30 8.41
C ALA A 169 3.52 -10.55 8.63
N LEU A 170 4.34 -9.53 8.37
CA LEU A 170 5.78 -9.53 8.56
C LEU A 170 6.18 -8.29 9.35
N LEU A 171 7.01 -8.47 10.38
CA LEU A 171 7.69 -7.39 11.09
C LEU A 171 9.17 -7.46 10.70
N VAL A 172 9.62 -6.49 9.91
CA VAL A 172 10.96 -6.50 9.29
C VAL A 172 11.68 -5.20 9.59
N THR A 173 13.02 -5.24 9.59
CA THR A 173 13.84 -4.02 9.65
C THR A 173 14.62 -3.91 8.35
N LEU A 174 14.32 -2.88 7.56
CA LEU A 174 14.87 -2.69 6.22
C LEU A 174 15.80 -1.48 6.21
N LYS A 175 16.92 -1.59 5.48
CA LYS A 175 17.82 -0.47 5.24
C LYS A 175 17.15 0.55 4.29
N PRO A 176 17.69 1.78 4.19
CA PRO A 176 17.27 2.70 3.14
C PRO A 176 17.37 2.04 1.75
N GLY A 177 16.30 2.13 0.96
CA GLY A 177 16.16 1.40 -0.30
C GLY A 177 14.73 1.36 -0.82
N SER A 178 14.55 0.85 -2.05
CA SER A 178 13.25 0.67 -2.69
C SER A 178 12.82 -0.78 -2.63
N TYR A 179 11.60 -1.03 -2.16
CA TYR A 179 11.08 -2.37 -1.95
C TYR A 179 9.68 -2.52 -2.53
N THR A 180 9.27 -3.76 -2.80
CA THR A 180 7.87 -4.07 -3.10
C THR A 180 7.37 -5.15 -2.15
N ALA A 181 6.15 -4.98 -1.66
CA ALA A 181 5.39 -6.02 -0.99
C ALA A 181 4.31 -6.51 -1.95
N GLN A 182 4.17 -7.84 -2.08
CA GLN A 182 3.19 -8.45 -2.95
C GLN A 182 2.29 -9.40 -2.16
N VAL A 183 0.99 -9.28 -2.36
CA VAL A 183 -0.01 -10.23 -1.85
C VAL A 183 -0.57 -11.03 -3.01
N LYS A 184 -0.35 -12.33 -2.99
CA LYS A 184 -0.92 -13.30 -3.92
C LYS A 184 -1.83 -14.28 -3.18
N ALA A 185 -2.66 -15.00 -3.92
CA ALA A 185 -3.36 -16.15 -3.39
C ALA A 185 -2.40 -17.34 -3.21
N ALA A 186 -2.57 -18.14 -2.17
CA ALA A 186 -1.75 -19.34 -1.98
C ALA A 186 -2.03 -20.40 -3.05
N GLN A 187 -3.26 -20.46 -3.56
CA GLN A 187 -3.64 -21.28 -4.69
C GLN A 187 -3.78 -20.42 -5.94
N VAL A 188 -3.15 -20.83 -7.05
CA VAL A 188 -3.21 -20.10 -8.33
C VAL A 188 -4.62 -20.01 -8.93
N THR A 189 -5.55 -20.84 -8.47
CA THR A 189 -6.97 -20.80 -8.89
C THR A 189 -7.83 -19.91 -8.01
N SER A 190 -7.30 -19.41 -6.91
CA SER A 190 -8.01 -18.53 -5.99
C SER A 190 -7.95 -17.08 -6.44
N SER A 191 -8.98 -16.33 -6.10
CA SER A 191 -9.06 -14.89 -6.27
C SER A 191 -9.86 -14.28 -5.13
N GLY A 192 -9.75 -12.97 -4.94
CA GLY A 192 -10.52 -12.26 -3.93
C GLY A 192 -9.94 -10.90 -3.61
N VAL A 193 -10.70 -10.11 -2.85
CA VAL A 193 -10.26 -8.81 -2.39
C VAL A 193 -9.27 -8.96 -1.24
N ALA A 194 -8.13 -8.33 -1.35
CA ALA A 194 -7.14 -8.24 -0.28
C ALA A 194 -6.81 -6.77 0.01
N LEU A 195 -6.27 -6.54 1.20
CA LEU A 195 -5.67 -5.29 1.61
C LEU A 195 -4.17 -5.54 1.81
N ILE A 196 -3.33 -4.73 1.18
CA ILE A 196 -1.91 -4.66 1.52
C ILE A 196 -1.66 -3.39 2.31
N GLU A 197 -0.90 -3.50 3.39
CA GLU A 197 -0.59 -2.36 4.25
C GLU A 197 0.87 -2.38 4.64
N ILE A 198 1.47 -1.20 4.68
CA ILE A 198 2.84 -0.97 5.10
C ILE A 198 2.80 0.13 6.14
N TYR A 199 3.24 -0.18 7.35
CA TYR A 199 3.34 0.75 8.47
C TYR A 199 4.80 0.88 8.89
N GLU A 200 5.24 2.12 9.13
CA GLU A 200 6.42 2.35 9.96
C GLU A 200 6.04 2.16 11.43
N VAL A 201 6.80 1.33 12.14
CA VAL A 201 6.61 1.09 13.57
C VAL A 201 7.46 2.09 14.36
N PRO A 202 6.87 2.90 15.27
CA PRO A 202 7.60 3.87 16.08
C PRO A 202 8.64 3.27 17.05
#